data_AF-A0A9E5IA86-F1
#
_entry.id   AF-A0A9E5IA86-F1
#
_cell.length_a   1.000
_cell.length_b   1.000
_cell.length_c   1.000
_cell.angle_alpha   90.00
_cell.angle_beta   90.00
_cell.angle_gamma   90.00
#
_symmetry.space_group_name_H-M   'P 1'
#
loop_
_entity.id
_entity.type
_entity.pdbx_description
1 polymer ?
#
loop_
_entity_poly.entity_id
_entity_poly.type
_entity_poly.pdbx_seq_one_letter_code
_entity_poly.pdbx_strand_id
1 'polypeptide(L)' 'MPRSAPLISVLIPARNEEKRILPCLESLSAGDYRNLEILVLDDQSSDHTSEVVRLAAHQDSRIRLLA' A
#
# COMPACT_ATOMS: atom_id res chain seq x y z
N MET A 1 0.02 6.98 30.23
CA MET A 1 1.14 6.40 29.44
C MET A 1 0.89 6.74 27.98
N PRO A 2 1.74 7.47 27.25
CA PRO A 2 1.64 7.45 25.81
C PRO A 2 2.34 6.17 25.35
N ARG A 3 1.60 5.07 25.21
CA ARG A 3 2.10 3.98 24.37
C ARG A 3 1.94 4.51 22.95
N SER A 4 3.02 4.95 22.32
CA SER A 4 3.01 5.15 20.88
C SER A 4 2.41 3.91 20.25
N ALA A 5 1.41 4.10 19.40
CA ALA A 5 0.75 2.99 18.73
C ALA A 5 1.82 2.15 18.01
N PRO A 6 1.84 0.81 18.12
CA PRO A 6 2.87 -0.01 17.49
C PRO A 6 2.90 0.18 15.96
N LEU A 7 4.04 -0.06 15.32
CA LEU A 7 4.05 -0.09 13.86
C LEU A 7 3.24 -1.30 13.39
N ILE A 8 2.27 -1.09 12.50
CA ILE A 8 1.58 -2.16 11.77
C ILE A 8 2.11 -2.14 10.34
N SER A 9 2.61 -3.29 9.87
CA SER A 9 2.97 -3.47 8.46
C SER A 9 1.92 -4.35 7.78
N VAL A 10 1.31 -3.84 6.71
CA VAL A 10 0.33 -4.55 5.89
C VAL A 10 1.02 -4.97 4.60
N LEU A 11 1.11 -6.28 4.35
CA LEU A 11 1.61 -6.82 3.09
C LEU A 11 0.44 -7.15 2.17
N ILE A 12 0.47 -6.61 0.95
CA ILE A 12 -0.53 -6.82 -0.09
C ILE A 12 0.17 -7.50 -1.28
N PRO A 13 0.03 -8.82 -1.46
CA PRO A 13 0.41 -9.45 -2.72
C PRO A 13 -0.57 -9.00 -3.81
N ALA A 14 -0.03 -8.54 -4.94
CA ALA A 14 -0.81 -8.04 -6.06
C ALA A 14 -0.32 -8.67 -7.37
N ARG A 15 -1.27 -9.12 -8.20
CA ARG A 15 -1.01 -9.56 -9.56
C ARG A 15 -2.19 -9.21 -10.45
N ASN A 16 -1.96 -8.36 -11.44
CA ASN A 16 -2.98 -7.91 -12.37
C ASN A 16 -4.21 -7.27 -11.67
N GLU A 17 -3.92 -6.38 -10.72
CA GLU A 17 -4.86 -5.70 -9.84
C GLU A 17 -5.05 -4.20 -10.17
N GLU A 18 -4.71 -3.73 -11.38
CA GLU A 18 -4.69 -2.29 -11.73
C GLU A 18 -5.99 -1.54 -11.35
N LYS A 19 -7.14 -2.22 -11.38
CA LYS A 19 -8.47 -1.66 -11.08
C LYS A 19 -8.87 -1.71 -9.61
N ARG A 20 -8.21 -2.56 -8.80
CA ARG A 20 -8.57 -2.83 -7.41
C ARG A 20 -7.54 -2.34 -6.41
N ILE A 21 -6.27 -2.24 -6.83
CA ILE A 21 -5.18 -1.88 -5.94
C ILE A 21 -5.33 -0.45 -5.41
N LEU A 22 -5.72 0.51 -6.25
CA LEU A 22 -5.87 1.90 -5.82
C LEU A 22 -6.97 2.07 -4.75
N PRO A 23 -8.22 1.62 -4.94
CA PRO A 23 -9.24 1.70 -3.88
C PRO A 23 -8.83 1.01 -2.57
N CYS A 24 -8.07 -0.08 -2.65
CA CYS A 24 -7.54 -0.78 -1.47
C CYS A 24 -6.53 0.09 -0.71
N LEU A 25 -5.57 0.69 -1.43
CA LEU A 25 -4.58 1.60 -0.85
C LEU A 25 -5.25 2.85 -0.26
N GLU A 26 -6.20 3.46 -0.96
CA GLU A 26 -6.95 4.63 -0.48
C GLU A 26 -7.71 4.31 0.82
N SER A 27 -8.34 3.13 0.90
CA SER A 27 -9.05 2.70 2.10
C SER A 27 -8.11 2.53 3.29
N LEU A 28 -6.92 1.94 3.10
CA LEU A 28 -5.92 1.79 4.14
C LEU A 28 -5.33 3.15 4.57
N SER A 29 -5.08 4.03 3.61
CA SER A 29 -4.53 5.37 3.85
C SER A 29 -5.51 6.28 4.61
N ALA A 30 -6.81 6.15 4.36
CA ALA A 30 -7.87 6.91 5.01
C ALA A 30 -8.14 6.49 6.46
N GLY A 31 -7.66 5.31 6.89
CA GLY A 31 -7.87 4.80 8.24
C GLY A 31 -7.25 5.67 9.34
N ASP A 32 -7.81 5.54 10.55
CA ASP A 32 -7.43 6.36 11.71
C ASP A 32 -6.07 5.95 12.32
N TYR A 33 -5.55 4.78 11.94
CA TYR A 33 -4.28 4.25 12.45
C TYR A 33 -3.09 4.86 11.70
N ARG A 34 -2.36 5.76 12.35
CA ARG A 34 -1.30 6.53 11.69
C ARG A 34 0.06 5.82 11.60
N ASN A 35 0.39 4.95 12.55
CA ASN A 35 1.68 4.24 12.57
C ASN A 35 1.64 2.98 11.69
N LEU A 36 1.43 3.19 10.39
CA LEU A 36 1.16 2.15 9.40
C LEU A 36 2.24 2.17 8.31
N GLU A 37 2.67 0.99 7.88
CA GLU A 37 3.44 0.76 6.65
C GLU A 37 2.62 -0.15 5.73
N ILE A 38 2.55 0.18 4.44
CA ILE A 38 1.82 -0.57 3.43
C ILE A 38 2.82 -1.06 2.39
N LEU A 39 3.06 -2.36 2.36
CA LEU A 39 3.98 -3.01 1.45
C LEU A 39 3.18 -3.72 0.37
N VAL A 40 3.34 -3.32 -0.89
CA VAL A 40 2.73 -4.02 -2.03
C VAL A 40 3.80 -4.87 -2.69
N LEU A 41 3.59 -6.19 -2.73
CA LEU A 41 4.44 -7.12 -3.45
C LEU A 41 3.83 -7.39 -4.82
N ASP A 42 4.48 -6.95 -5.89
CA ASP A 42 4.03 -7.20 -7.25
C ASP A 42 4.54 -8.57 -7.73
N ASP A 43 3.64 -9.54 -7.90
CA ASP A 43 3.94 -10.88 -8.41
C ASP A 43 3.91 -10.90 -9.95
N GLN A 44 4.83 -10.13 -10.55
CA GLN A 44 5.04 -10.07 -12.00
C GLN A 44 3.75 -9.74 -12.78
N SER A 45 3.08 -8.64 -12.40
CA SER A 45 1.93 -8.16 -13.14
C SER A 45 2.29 -7.84 -14.60
N SER A 46 1.38 -8.17 -15.50
CA SER A 46 1.44 -7.86 -16.93
C SER A 46 0.61 -6.63 -17.31
N ASP A 47 -0.05 -6.02 -16.33
CA ASP A 47 -0.89 -4.83 -16.46
C ASP A 47 -0.27 -3.62 -15.73
N HIS A 48 -1.05 -2.55 -15.49
CA HIS A 48 -0.54 -1.34 -14.85
C HIS A 48 -0.49 -1.38 -13.32
N THR A 49 -0.69 -2.54 -12.66
CA THR A 49 -0.70 -2.66 -11.18
C THR A 49 0.47 -1.96 -10.52
N SER A 50 1.68 -2.29 -10.97
CA SER A 50 2.94 -1.76 -10.47
C SER A 50 3.04 -0.22 -10.61
N GLU A 51 2.51 0.33 -11.71
CA GLU A 51 2.49 1.76 -11.98
C GLU A 51 1.49 2.50 -11.08
N VAL A 52 0.30 1.93 -10.91
CA VAL A 52 -0.73 2.48 -10.01
C VAL A 52 -0.21 2.56 -8.58
N VAL A 53 0.48 1.51 -8.09
CA VAL A 53 1.10 1.51 -6.76
C VAL A 53 2.18 2.60 -6.65
N ARG A 54 3.02 2.76 -7.68
CA ARG A 54 4.04 3.82 -7.69
C ARG A 54 3.40 5.19 -7.58
N LEU A 55 2.33 5.47 -8.32
CA LEU A 55 1.61 6.75 -8.23
C LEU A 55 1.05 6.98 -6.82
N ALA A 56 0.44 5.97 -6.20
CA ALA A 56 -0.05 6.05 -4.83
C ALA A 56 1.08 6.31 -3.82
N ALA A 57 2.25 5.68 -4.00
CA ALA A 57 3.42 5.89 -3.14
C ALA A 57 4.01 7.32 -3.21
N HIS A 58 3.79 8.06 -4.30
CA HIS A 58 4.15 9.47 -4.37
C HIS A 58 3.21 10.35 -3.53
N GLN A 59 1.98 9.91 -3.28
CA GLN A 59 0.97 10.64 -2.51
C GLN A 59 1.00 10.28 -1.02
N ASP A 60 1.38 9.04 -0.69
CA ASP A 60 1.47 8.55 0.68
C ASP A 60 2.79 7.80 0.90
N SER A 61 3.69 8.40 1.70
CA SER A 61 5.02 7.87 1.99
C SER A 61 5.01 6.57 2.80
N ARG A 62 3.85 6.16 3.32
CA ARG A 62 3.67 4.86 3.99
C ARG A 62 3.58 3.70 3.00
N ILE A 63 3.29 3.96 1.74
CA ILE A 63 3.15 2.95 0.68
C ILE A 63 4.50 2.68 0.04
N ARG A 64 4.87 1.41 -0.07
CA ARG A 64 6.11 0.96 -0.72
C ARG A 64 5.83 -0.20 -1.64
N LEU A 65 6.31 -0.11 -2.88
CA LEU A 65 6.30 -1.22 -3.82
C LEU A 65 7.55 -2.10 -3.61
N LEU A 66 7.36 -3.41 -3.50
CA LEU A 66 8.37 -4.44 -3.50
C LEU A 66 8.28 -5.19 -4.83
N ALA A 67 9.41 -5.36 -5.50
CA ALA A 67 9.56 -6.04 -6.79
C ALA A 67 10.53 -7.21 -6.65
#